data_AF-A0A7C3FCU9-F1
#
_entry.id   AF-A0A7C3FCU9-F1
#
_cell.length_a   1.000
_cell.length_b   1.000
_cell.length_c   1.000
_cell.angle_alpha   90.00
_cell.angle_beta   90.00
_cell.angle_gamma   90.00
#
_symmetry.space_group_name_H-M   'P 1'
#
loop_
_entity.id
_entity.type
_entity.pdbx_description
1 polymer ?
#
loop_
_entity_poly.entity_id
_entity_poly.type
_entity_poly.pdbx_seq_one_letter_code
_entity_poly.pdbx_strand_id
1 'polypeptide(L)'
;MHKSSLFPAISDDGIRSRIAFAFLFIVALISTARSLIHMFAPDGGANSIAGLAVDVEGGANLIAIFAQWGASQLLLAFFYWLAILKYRSLVPLMLLMVVIEQLLRIAVGLLKPVVAGSTPPGTIGSLIVLPLALVALLLTLRGEPENA
;
A
#
# COMPACT_ATOMS: atom_id res chain seq x y z
N MET A 1 -38.21 -9.08 4.14
CA MET A 1 -37.04 -9.16 3.24
C MET A 1 -35.84 -8.55 3.94
N HIS A 2 -34.87 -9.36 4.35
CA HIS A 2 -33.60 -8.84 4.87
C HIS A 2 -32.75 -8.40 3.67
N LYS A 3 -32.53 -7.09 3.49
CA LYS A 3 -31.55 -6.61 2.49
C LYS A 3 -30.16 -6.99 3.00
N SER A 4 -29.60 -8.07 2.45
CA SER A 4 -28.18 -8.37 2.60
C SER A 4 -27.39 -7.28 1.87
N SER A 5 -26.72 -6.42 2.64
CA SER A 5 -25.77 -5.44 2.14
C SER A 5 -24.38 -6.05 2.19
N LEU A 6 -23.60 -5.93 1.11
CA LEU A 6 -22.17 -6.27 1.10
C LEU A 6 -21.38 -5.49 2.16
N PHE A 7 -21.95 -4.38 2.62
CA PHE A 7 -21.32 -3.43 3.53
C PHE A 7 -22.09 -3.28 4.85
N PRO A 8 -21.41 -3.32 6.00
CA PRO A 8 -22.04 -3.15 7.31
C PRO A 8 -22.57 -1.72 7.52
N ALA A 9 -23.50 -1.58 8.47
CA ALA A 9 -23.95 -0.27 8.95
C ALA A 9 -22.80 0.46 9.68
N ILE A 10 -22.74 1.78 9.52
CA ILE A 10 -21.61 2.62 9.97
C ILE A 10 -21.85 3.05 11.43
N SER A 11 -20.87 2.83 12.32
CA SER A 11 -20.70 3.63 13.53
C SER A 11 -19.68 4.73 13.21
N ASP A 12 -20.07 5.99 13.46
CA ASP A 12 -19.27 7.18 13.12
C ASP A 12 -18.44 7.67 14.31
N ASP A 13 -17.65 6.77 14.89
CA ASP A 13 -16.67 7.06 15.94
C ASP A 13 -15.30 7.48 15.33
N GLY A 14 -15.40 8.27 14.26
CA GLY A 14 -14.39 8.53 13.24
C GLY A 14 -13.01 9.03 13.72
N ILE A 15 -12.02 8.70 12.88
CA ILE A 15 -10.61 9.16 12.84
C ILE A 15 -10.25 10.22 13.89
N ARG A 16 -9.39 9.81 14.82
CA ARG A 16 -8.89 10.69 15.88
C ARG A 16 -7.69 11.54 15.45
N SER A 17 -6.90 11.09 14.47
CA SER A 17 -5.70 11.80 14.00
C SER A 17 -5.78 12.22 12.52
N ARG A 18 -5.83 13.53 12.27
CA ARG A 18 -5.78 14.11 10.92
C ARG A 18 -4.47 13.79 10.20
N ILE A 19 -3.37 13.71 10.93
CA ILE A 19 -2.05 13.37 10.39
C ILE A 19 -2.05 11.92 9.89
N ALA A 20 -2.54 10.98 10.70
CA ALA A 20 -2.60 9.58 10.33
C ALA A 20 -3.51 9.35 9.10
N PHE A 21 -4.62 10.09 9.03
CA PHE A 21 -5.50 10.06 7.87
C PHE A 21 -4.86 10.64 6.61
N ALA A 22 -4.20 11.80 6.70
CA ALA A 22 -3.50 12.41 5.57
C ALA A 22 -2.38 11.49 5.07
N PHE A 23 -1.66 10.82 5.96
CA PHE A 23 -0.66 9.82 5.61
C PHE A 23 -1.29 8.65 4.84
N LEU A 24 -2.38 8.04 5.34
CA LEU A 24 -3.07 6.96 4.63
C LEU A 24 -3.57 7.41 3.25
N PHE A 25 -4.07 8.64 3.13
CA PHE A 25 -4.49 9.22 1.86
C PHE A 25 -3.33 9.28 0.85
N ILE A 26 -2.16 9.76 1.28
CA ILE A 26 -0.96 9.80 0.42
C ILE A 26 -0.54 8.38 0.02
N VAL A 27 -0.56 7.43 0.96
CA VAL A 27 -0.26 6.02 0.66
C VAL A 27 -1.25 5.45 -0.36
N ALA A 28 -2.54 5.73 -0.23
CA ALA A 28 -3.57 5.28 -1.17
C ALA A 28 -3.34 5.85 -2.58
N LEU A 29 -3.02 7.14 -2.68
CA LEU A 29 -2.73 7.81 -3.95
C LEU A 29 -1.49 7.21 -4.63
N ILE A 30 -0.37 7.10 -3.91
CA ILE A 30 0.88 6.53 -4.43
C ILE A 30 0.70 5.07 -4.84
N SER A 31 0.00 4.27 -4.00
CA SER A 31 -0.27 2.86 -4.30
C SER A 31 -1.13 2.71 -5.55
N THR A 32 -2.14 3.58 -5.73
CA THR A 32 -2.97 3.59 -6.93
C THR A 32 -2.14 3.91 -8.16
N ALA A 33 -1.36 5.01 -8.15
CA ALA A 33 -0.54 5.41 -9.28
C ALA A 33 0.46 4.32 -9.70
N ARG A 34 1.17 3.74 -8.73
CA ARG A 34 2.11 2.64 -8.98
C ARG A 34 1.43 1.38 -9.51
N SER A 35 0.26 1.04 -9.00
CA SER A 35 -0.51 -0.11 -9.49
C SER A 35 -0.85 0.04 -10.96
N LEU A 36 -1.30 1.23 -11.36
CA LEU A 36 -1.62 1.54 -12.75
C LEU A 36 -0.37 1.48 -13.64
N ILE A 37 0.78 1.98 -13.17
CA ILE A 37 2.06 1.83 -13.88
C ILE A 37 2.39 0.36 -14.08
N HIS A 38 2.33 -0.45 -13.03
CA HIS A 38 2.61 -1.89 -13.12
C HIS A 38 1.70 -2.62 -14.11
N MET A 39 0.42 -2.23 -14.20
CA MET A 39 -0.55 -2.86 -15.09
C MET A 39 -0.47 -2.40 -16.54
N PHE A 40 -0.13 -1.13 -16.78
CA PHE A 40 -0.35 -0.49 -18.08
C PHE A 40 0.90 0.07 -18.75
N ALA A 41 2.00 0.27 -18.03
CA ALA A 41 3.26 0.64 -18.68
C ALA A 41 3.80 -0.55 -19.51
N PRO A 42 4.47 -0.31 -20.66
CA PRO A 42 4.93 -1.37 -21.55
C PRO A 42 5.78 -2.46 -20.88
N ASP A 43 6.61 -2.09 -19.90
CA ASP A 43 7.44 -3.00 -19.12
C ASP A 43 6.98 -3.16 -17.66
N GLY A 44 5.79 -2.65 -17.32
CA GLY A 44 5.25 -2.61 -15.95
C GLY A 44 6.14 -1.83 -14.96
N GLY A 45 7.10 -1.02 -15.42
CA GLY A 45 8.11 -0.39 -14.58
C GLY A 45 9.25 -1.33 -14.15
N ALA A 46 9.31 -2.57 -14.66
CA ALA A 46 10.37 -3.52 -14.30
C ALA A 46 11.75 -3.01 -14.73
N ASN A 47 11.90 -2.50 -15.96
CA ASN A 47 13.17 -1.97 -16.44
C ASN A 47 13.27 -0.45 -16.21
N SER A 48 12.30 0.30 -16.72
CA SER A 48 12.27 1.76 -16.75
C SER A 48 12.28 2.42 -15.36
N ILE A 49 11.84 1.72 -14.32
CA ILE A 49 11.82 2.20 -12.94
C ILE A 49 12.72 1.38 -12.03
N ALA A 50 12.62 0.04 -12.09
CA ALA A 50 13.33 -0.86 -11.19
C ALA A 50 14.68 -1.36 -11.73
N GLY A 51 15.05 -1.05 -12.98
CA GLY A 51 16.35 -1.40 -13.55
C GLY A 51 16.55 -2.90 -13.77
N LEU A 52 15.47 -3.68 -13.89
CA LEU A 52 15.53 -5.12 -14.17
C LEU A 52 15.75 -5.38 -15.66
N ALA A 53 16.54 -6.39 -15.99
CA ALA A 53 16.69 -6.83 -17.38
C ALA A 53 15.38 -7.48 -17.85
N VAL A 54 14.76 -6.92 -18.91
CA VAL A 54 13.55 -7.45 -19.55
C VAL A 54 13.82 -8.01 -20.94
N ASP A 55 14.93 -7.62 -21.58
CA ASP A 55 15.38 -8.13 -22.88
C ASP A 55 16.21 -9.42 -22.72
N VAL A 56 15.69 -10.35 -21.92
CA VAL A 56 16.33 -11.63 -21.60
C VAL A 56 15.28 -12.74 -21.64
N GLU A 57 15.73 -13.99 -21.64
CA GLU A 57 14.82 -15.14 -21.51
C GLU A 57 13.96 -15.00 -20.24
N GLY A 58 12.64 -15.07 -20.39
CA GLY A 58 11.68 -14.90 -19.30
C GLY A 58 11.29 -13.45 -18.99
N GLY A 59 11.84 -12.44 -19.67
CA GLY A 59 11.49 -11.04 -19.43
C GLY A 59 10.01 -10.69 -19.66
N ALA A 60 9.37 -11.30 -20.66
CA ALA A 60 7.93 -11.17 -20.86
C ALA A 60 7.11 -11.72 -19.67
N ASN A 61 7.56 -12.82 -19.05
CA ASN A 61 6.93 -13.36 -17.85
C ASN A 61 7.14 -12.44 -16.64
N LEU A 62 8.30 -11.79 -16.53
CA LEU A 62 8.57 -10.79 -15.49
C LEU A 62 7.60 -9.60 -15.62
N ILE A 63 7.39 -9.08 -16.84
CA ILE A 63 6.42 -8.00 -17.09
C ILE A 63 5.00 -8.45 -16.72
N ALA A 64 4.60 -9.67 -17.11
CA ALA A 64 3.30 -10.21 -16.76
C ALA A 64 3.10 -10.35 -15.23
N ILE A 65 4.13 -10.80 -14.51
CA ILE A 65 4.10 -10.88 -13.04
C ILE A 65 4.02 -9.49 -12.40
N PHE A 66 4.72 -8.49 -12.95
CA PHE A 66 4.59 -7.10 -12.52
C PHE A 66 3.16 -6.58 -12.71
N ALA A 67 2.50 -6.90 -13.83
CA ALA A 67 1.10 -6.55 -14.04
C ALA A 67 0.15 -7.22 -13.02
N GLN A 68 0.37 -8.49 -12.69
CA GLN A 68 -0.36 -9.19 -11.61
C GLN A 68 -0.11 -8.55 -10.24
N TRP A 69 1.13 -8.12 -9.98
CA TRP A 69 1.46 -7.38 -8.77
C TRP A 69 0.70 -6.05 -8.73
N GLY A 70 0.68 -5.30 -9.83
CA GLY A 70 -0.10 -4.08 -9.96
C GLY A 70 -1.58 -4.29 -9.66
N ALA A 71 -2.18 -5.36 -10.18
CA ALA A 71 -3.60 -5.67 -9.93
C ALA A 71 -3.88 -5.96 -8.45
N SER A 72 -3.05 -6.77 -7.78
CA SER A 72 -3.20 -7.05 -6.34
C SER A 72 -2.94 -5.82 -5.47
N GLN A 73 -2.00 -4.97 -5.86
CA GLN A 73 -1.75 -3.69 -5.19
C GLN A 73 -2.93 -2.71 -5.37
N LEU A 74 -3.57 -2.69 -6.54
CA LEU A 74 -4.72 -1.84 -6.80
C LEU A 74 -5.91 -2.25 -5.92
N LEU A 75 -6.10 -3.55 -5.71
CA LEU A 75 -7.12 -4.07 -4.79
C LEU A 75 -6.87 -3.60 -3.34
N LEU A 76 -5.62 -3.63 -2.89
CA LEU A 76 -5.26 -3.11 -1.57
C LEU A 76 -5.50 -1.59 -1.47
N ALA A 77 -5.11 -0.83 -2.50
CA ALA A 77 -5.37 0.60 -2.58
C ALA A 77 -6.86 0.93 -2.58
N PHE A 78 -7.69 0.10 -3.22
CA PHE A 78 -9.14 0.21 -3.16
C PHE A 78 -9.67 0.12 -1.72
N PHE A 79 -9.17 -0.81 -0.90
CA PHE A 79 -9.56 -0.89 0.51
C PHE A 79 -9.13 0.34 1.32
N TYR A 80 -7.96 0.92 1.01
CA TYR A 80 -7.56 2.20 1.59
C TYR A 80 -8.54 3.31 1.24
N TRP A 81 -8.91 3.45 -0.04
CA TRP A 81 -9.91 4.42 -0.48
C TRP A 81 -11.28 4.19 0.15
N LEU A 82 -11.69 2.94 0.28
CA LEU A 82 -12.95 2.57 0.91
C LEU A 82 -12.99 3.00 2.39
N ALA A 83 -11.89 2.83 3.12
CA ALA A 83 -11.77 3.33 4.49
C ALA A 83 -11.74 4.88 4.54
N ILE A 84 -11.01 5.52 3.63
CA ILE A 84 -10.89 6.98 3.56
C ILE A 84 -12.23 7.66 3.28
N LEU A 85 -12.98 7.12 2.31
CA LEU A 85 -14.20 7.75 1.79
C LEU A 85 -15.45 7.35 2.55
N LYS A 86 -15.50 6.12 3.10
CA LYS A 86 -16.74 5.53 3.63
C LYS A 86 -16.61 4.92 5.02
N TYR A 87 -15.52 4.21 5.33
CA TYR A 87 -15.34 3.53 6.63
C TYR A 87 -14.17 4.09 7.41
N ARG A 88 -14.32 5.33 7.87
CA ARG A 88 -13.25 6.08 8.56
C ARG A 88 -12.75 5.38 9.84
N SER A 89 -13.60 4.61 10.51
CA SER A 89 -13.23 3.77 11.65
C SER A 89 -12.24 2.65 11.30
N LEU A 90 -12.10 2.27 10.02
CA LEU A 90 -11.13 1.28 9.55
C LEU A 90 -9.74 1.85 9.27
N VAL A 91 -9.52 3.16 9.40
CA VAL A 91 -8.20 3.79 9.15
C VAL A 91 -7.06 3.16 9.97
N PRO A 92 -7.21 2.86 11.28
CA PRO A 92 -6.18 2.15 12.04
C PRO A 92 -5.85 0.78 11.45
N LEU A 93 -6.87 0.02 11.03
CA LEU A 93 -6.68 -1.29 10.40
C LEU A 93 -5.95 -1.14 9.06
N MET A 94 -6.27 -0.14 8.24
CA MET A 94 -5.57 0.10 6.98
C MET A 94 -4.10 0.49 7.20
N LEU A 95 -3.81 1.29 8.23
CA LEU A 95 -2.42 1.61 8.61
C LEU A 95 -1.65 0.38 9.10
N LEU A 96 -2.31 -0.52 9.83
CA LEU A 96 -1.73 -1.82 10.19
C LEU A 96 -1.44 -2.67 8.93
N MET A 97 -2.34 -2.68 7.95
CA MET A 97 -2.10 -3.37 6.68
C MET A 97 -0.89 -2.79 5.94
N VAL A 98 -0.70 -1.46 5.94
CA VAL A 98 0.51 -0.83 5.40
C VAL A 98 1.75 -1.34 6.15
N VAL A 99 1.75 -1.34 7.49
CA VAL A 99 2.89 -1.85 8.27
C VAL A 99 3.21 -3.31 7.90
N ILE A 100 2.20 -4.18 7.84
CA ILE A 100 2.39 -5.60 7.50
C ILE A 100 2.92 -5.77 6.08
N GLU A 101 2.35 -5.07 5.10
CA GLU A 101 2.80 -5.16 3.70
C GLU A 101 4.25 -4.73 3.55
N GLN A 102 4.65 -3.67 4.26
CA GLN A 102 6.01 -3.14 4.23
C GLN A 102 7.02 -4.08 4.91
N LEU A 103 6.63 -4.72 6.03
CA LEU A 103 7.44 -5.75 6.67
C LEU A 103 7.63 -6.96 5.76
N LEU A 104 6.55 -7.46 5.14
CA LEU A 104 6.63 -8.58 4.19
C LEU A 104 7.48 -8.25 2.98
N ARG A 105 7.36 -7.02 2.44
CA ARG A 105 8.17 -6.55 1.32
C ARG A 105 9.66 -6.53 1.64
N ILE A 106 10.04 -6.02 2.81
CA ILE A 106 11.43 -6.04 3.27
C ILE A 106 11.90 -7.48 3.47
N ALA A 107 11.11 -8.32 4.15
CA ALA A 107 11.45 -9.73 4.39
C ALA A 107 11.67 -10.51 3.08
N VAL A 108 10.77 -10.36 2.11
CA VAL A 108 10.92 -10.99 0.78
C VAL A 108 12.14 -10.43 0.05
N GLY A 109 12.43 -9.14 0.16
CA GLY A 109 13.64 -8.54 -0.41
C GLY A 109 14.95 -9.06 0.18
N LEU A 110 14.93 -9.52 1.43
CA LEU A 110 16.07 -10.19 2.06
C LEU A 110 16.16 -11.68 1.67
N LEU A 111 15.01 -12.37 1.60
CA LEU A 111 14.94 -13.81 1.26
C LEU A 111 15.21 -14.08 -0.23
N LYS A 112 14.78 -13.17 -1.09
CA LYS A 112 14.91 -13.25 -2.55
C LYS A 112 15.36 -11.88 -3.08
N PRO A 113 16.65 -11.52 -2.91
CA PRO A 113 17.16 -10.23 -3.35
C PRO A 113 16.96 -10.02 -4.84
N VAL A 114 16.47 -8.83 -5.19
CA VAL A 114 16.27 -8.43 -6.58
C VAL A 114 17.62 -8.07 -7.20
N VAL A 115 17.93 -8.65 -8.36
CA VAL A 115 19.11 -8.30 -9.16
C VAL A 115 18.72 -7.22 -10.16
N ALA A 116 19.28 -6.02 -10.00
CA ALA A 116 18.94 -4.84 -10.79
C ALA A 116 20.20 -3.98 -11.05
N GLY A 117 20.16 -3.19 -12.12
CA GLY A 117 21.24 -2.24 -12.44
C GLY A 117 21.36 -1.07 -11.46
N SER A 118 20.29 -0.79 -10.71
CA SER A 118 20.25 0.20 -9.63
C SER A 118 19.28 -0.25 -8.54
N THR A 119 19.41 0.30 -7.33
CA THR A 119 18.49 -0.02 -6.23
C THR A 119 17.06 0.40 -6.60
N PRO A 120 16.09 -0.53 -6.67
CA PRO A 120 14.72 -0.18 -7.02
C PRO A 120 14.13 0.84 -6.02
N PRO A 121 13.37 1.86 -6.48
CA PRO A 121 12.76 2.86 -5.59
C PRO A 121 11.89 2.23 -4.50
N GLY A 122 11.27 1.08 -4.79
CA GLY A 122 10.48 0.32 -3.83
C GLY A 122 11.27 -0.17 -2.61
N THR A 123 12.57 -0.46 -2.75
CA THR A 123 13.43 -0.87 -1.64
C THR A 123 13.63 0.27 -0.65
N ILE A 124 14.05 1.43 -1.14
CA ILE A 124 14.25 2.63 -0.32
C ILE A 124 12.92 3.11 0.26
N GLY A 125 11.89 3.17 -0.58
CA GLY A 125 10.53 3.52 -0.15
C GLY A 125 10.03 2.61 0.96
N SER A 126 10.44 1.33 0.99
CA SER A 126 10.02 0.42 2.04
C SER A 126 10.51 0.78 3.42
N LEU A 127 11.79 1.14 3.48
CA LEU A 127 12.47 1.54 4.70
C LEU A 127 11.96 2.88 5.26
N ILE A 128 11.47 3.77 4.39
CA ILE A 128 10.90 5.06 4.78
C ILE A 128 9.43 4.92 5.21
N VAL A 129 8.61 4.21 4.43
CA VAL A 129 7.17 4.11 4.69
C VAL A 129 6.89 3.29 5.95
N LEU A 130 7.69 2.26 6.26
CA LEU A 130 7.48 1.44 7.46
C LEU A 130 7.47 2.25 8.78
N PRO A 131 8.51 3.03 9.14
CA PRO A 131 8.51 3.82 10.37
C PRO A 131 7.41 4.90 10.36
N LEU A 132 7.14 5.53 9.21
CA LEU A 132 6.05 6.51 9.11
C LEU A 132 4.68 5.88 9.32
N ALA A 133 4.45 4.68 8.78
CA ALA A 133 3.22 3.93 8.98
C ALA A 133 3.05 3.47 10.43
N LEU A 134 4.14 3.07 11.10
CA LEU A 134 4.12 2.77 12.54
C LEU A 134 3.75 4.01 13.37
N VAL A 135 4.35 5.16 13.09
CA VAL A 135 4.00 6.42 13.78
C VAL A 135 2.54 6.79 13.52
N ALA A 136 2.08 6.75 12.26
CA ALA A 136 0.70 7.03 11.91
C ALA A 136 -0.27 6.08 12.62
N LEU A 137 0.03 4.78 12.67
CA LEU A 137 -0.78 3.79 13.39
C LEU A 137 -0.84 4.13 14.89
N LEU A 138 0.29 4.40 15.53
CA LEU A 138 0.33 4.77 16.95
C LEU A 138 -0.47 6.05 17.25
N LEU A 139 -0.45 7.03 16.34
CA LEU A 139 -1.26 8.25 16.46
C LEU A 139 -2.76 7.96 16.38
N THR A 140 -3.20 6.88 15.74
CA THR A 140 -4.62 6.49 15.75
C THR A 140 -5.03 5.77 17.03
N LEU A 141 -4.07 5.15 17.74
CA LEU A 141 -4.31 4.37 18.96
C LEU A 141 -4.20 5.20 20.24
N ARG A 142 -3.50 6.34 20.20
CA ARG A 142 -3.46 7.29 21.31
C ARG A 142 -4.81 8.00 21.41
N GLY A 143 -5.54 7.80 22.50
CA GLY A 143 -6.64 8.68 22.89
C GLY A 143 -6.09 10.08 23.19
N GLU A 144 -6.84 11.13 22.89
CA GLU A 144 -6.59 12.40 23.57
C GLU A 144 -6.76 12.15 25.08
N PRO A 145 -5.94 12.79 25.95
CA PRO A 145 -6.22 12.77 27.37
C PRO A 145 -7.66 13.25 27.59
N GLU A 146 -8.45 12.43 28.27
CA GLU A 146 -9.74 12.85 28.81
C GLU A 146 -9.48 14.15 29.59
N ASN A 147 -10.15 15.23 29.20
CA ASN A 147 -9.84 16.60 29.59
C ASN A 147 -9.33 16.75 31.04
N ALA A 148 -8.15 17.36 31.18
CA ALA A 148 -7.71 17.99 32.43
C ALA A 148 -8.50 19.29 32.69
#